data_AF-A0A1I2UVU4-F1
#
_entry.id   AF-A0A1I2UVU4-F1
#
_cell.length_a   1.000
_cell.length_b   1.000
_cell.length_c   1.000
_cell.angle_alpha   90.00
_cell.angle_beta   90.00
_cell.angle_gamma   90.00
#
_symmetry.space_group_name_H-M   'P 1'
#
loop_
_entity.id
_entity.type
_entity.pdbx_description
1 polymer ?
#
loop_
_entity_poly.entity_id
_entity_poly.type
_entity_poly.pdbx_seq_one_letter_code
_entity_poly.pdbx_strand_id
1 'polypeptide(L)'
;MDYEFSIDELGRPRAKFSMGAEAIGRWFSEELSDDQQQINQLVAIVETLEQGTISDYQQSGKEFQLRLNQNEIEVVALALDLGFDDELPEETNLYDEESYAGCGLPDFKQALLSWQSFVA
;
A
#
# COMPACT_ATOMS: atom_id res chain seq x y z
N MET A 1 -2.35 3.57 13.94
CA MET A 1 -1.08 3.63 13.18
C MET A 1 -0.63 5.07 13.07
N ASP A 2 0.64 5.39 13.33
CA ASP A 2 1.18 6.77 13.23
C ASP A 2 1.90 6.98 11.89
N TYR A 3 1.69 8.15 11.28
CA TYR A 3 2.16 8.50 9.95
C TYR A 3 2.47 10.00 9.82
N GLU A 4 3.44 10.32 8.96
CA GLU A 4 3.84 11.67 8.62
C GLU A 4 3.91 11.84 7.11
N PHE A 5 3.37 12.95 6.60
CA PHE A 5 3.42 13.30 5.19
C PHE A 5 4.34 14.51 4.98
N SER A 6 5.18 14.42 3.96
CA SER A 6 6.17 15.44 3.63
C SER A 6 6.33 15.54 2.11
N ILE A 7 6.92 16.64 1.65
CA ILE A 7 7.30 16.81 0.26
C ILE A 7 8.83 16.68 0.20
N ASP A 8 9.32 15.79 -0.65
CA ASP A 8 10.74 15.59 -0.86
C ASP A 8 11.38 16.79 -1.59
N GLU A 9 12.71 16.87 -1.62
CA GLU A 9 13.47 17.94 -2.30
C GLU A 9 13.09 18.10 -3.79
N LEU A 10 12.56 17.05 -4.41
CA LEU A 10 12.09 17.03 -5.79
C LEU A 10 10.62 17.43 -5.98
N GLY A 11 9.94 17.89 -4.92
CA GLY A 11 8.53 18.30 -4.98
C GLY A 11 7.54 17.13 -4.99
N ARG A 12 7.98 15.92 -4.67
CA ARG A 12 7.16 14.70 -4.70
C ARG A 12 6.60 14.38 -3.30
N PRO A 13 5.32 13.99 -3.19
CA PRO A 13 4.75 13.64 -1.90
C PRO A 13 5.36 12.32 -1.38
N ARG A 14 5.68 12.32 -0.08
CA ARG A 14 6.26 11.19 0.66
C ARG A 14 5.45 10.94 1.92
N ALA A 15 5.02 9.70 2.08
CA ALA A 15 4.40 9.18 3.29
C ALA A 15 5.40 8.30 4.05
N LYS A 16 5.55 8.58 5.33
CA LYS A 16 6.37 7.79 6.26
C LYS A 16 5.48 7.26 7.37
N PHE A 17 5.43 5.95 7.53
CA PHE A 17 4.66 5.29 8.57
C PHE A 17 5.60 4.70 9.62
N SER A 18 5.07 4.46 10.83
CA SER A 18 5.82 3.83 11.92
C SER A 18 6.29 2.40 11.59
N MET A 19 7.26 1.89 12.37
CA MET A 19 7.83 0.53 12.19
C MET A 19 6.76 -0.55 11.98
N GLY A 20 6.98 -1.40 10.98
CA GLY A 20 6.03 -2.45 10.57
C GLY A 20 4.95 -2.00 9.58
N ALA A 21 4.86 -0.70 9.27
CA ALA A 21 4.00 -0.14 8.22
C ALA A 21 4.79 0.53 7.08
N GLU A 22 6.09 0.24 6.98
CA GLU A 22 7.01 0.90 6.06
C GLU A 22 6.65 0.65 4.59
N ALA A 23 6.26 -0.58 4.23
CA ALA A 23 5.82 -0.89 2.87
C ALA A 23 4.54 -0.13 2.48
N ILE A 24 3.63 0.15 3.43
CA ILE A 24 2.46 1.00 3.18
C ILE A 24 2.93 2.42 2.83
N GLY A 25 3.84 3.00 3.61
CA GLY A 25 4.38 4.34 3.32
C GLY A 25 5.05 4.45 1.96
N ARG A 26 5.84 3.44 1.60
CA ARG A 26 6.45 3.35 0.28
C ARG A 26 5.40 3.24 -0.82
N TRP A 27 4.41 2.38 -0.68
CA TRP A 27 3.31 2.25 -1.62
C TRP A 27 2.54 3.57 -1.83
N PHE A 28 2.20 4.28 -0.75
CA PHE A 28 1.59 5.62 -0.83
C PHE A 28 2.45 6.59 -1.64
N SER A 29 3.76 6.54 -1.47
CA SER A 29 4.67 7.50 -2.06
C SER A 29 5.15 7.14 -3.47
N GLU A 30 5.13 5.86 -3.84
CA GLU A 30 5.70 5.33 -5.09
C GLU A 30 4.60 4.93 -6.09
N GLU A 31 3.53 4.29 -5.61
CA GLU A 31 2.41 3.83 -6.46
C GLU A 31 1.27 4.84 -6.47
N LEU A 32 0.84 5.33 -5.31
CA LEU A 32 -0.32 6.23 -5.21
C LEU A 32 0.04 7.67 -5.60
N SER A 33 1.18 8.18 -5.14
CA SER A 33 1.69 9.54 -5.43
C SER A 33 0.59 10.60 -5.25
N ASP A 34 0.52 11.57 -6.15
CA ASP A 34 -0.51 12.60 -6.27
C ASP A 34 -1.65 12.21 -7.24
N ASP A 35 -1.80 10.92 -7.59
CA ASP A 35 -2.83 10.48 -8.54
C ASP A 35 -4.23 10.53 -7.90
N GLN A 36 -4.86 11.70 -8.02
CA GLN A 36 -6.18 11.96 -7.44
C GLN A 36 -7.24 10.98 -7.94
N GLN A 37 -7.13 10.45 -9.16
CA GLN A 37 -8.11 9.49 -9.66
C GLN A 37 -8.00 8.16 -8.91
N GLN A 38 -6.78 7.64 -8.76
CA GLN A 38 -6.51 6.41 -8.04
C GLN A 38 -6.85 6.54 -6.55
N ILE A 39 -6.53 7.69 -5.93
CA ILE A 39 -6.89 7.96 -4.53
C ILE A 39 -8.41 7.92 -4.34
N ASN A 40 -9.17 8.64 -5.16
CA ASN A 40 -10.64 8.64 -5.08
C ASN A 40 -11.23 7.24 -5.32
N GLN A 41 -10.67 6.49 -6.26
CA GLN A 41 -11.10 5.12 -6.54
C GLN A 41 -10.88 4.21 -5.32
N LEU A 42 -9.72 4.30 -4.67
CA LEU A 42 -9.41 3.52 -3.49
C LEU A 42 -10.29 3.88 -2.30
N VAL A 43 -10.58 5.17 -2.09
CA VAL A 43 -11.53 5.61 -1.05
C VAL A 43 -12.89 4.93 -1.29
N ALA A 44 -13.41 4.96 -2.52
CA ALA A 44 -14.66 4.30 -2.84
C ALA A 44 -14.60 2.77 -2.62
N ILE A 45 -13.50 2.11 -2.98
CA ILE A 45 -13.30 0.67 -2.75
C ILE A 45 -13.35 0.36 -1.24
N VAL A 46 -12.63 1.11 -0.43
CA VAL A 46 -12.63 0.96 1.04
C VAL A 46 -14.05 1.11 1.58
N GLU A 47 -14.82 2.10 1.11
CA GLU A 47 -16.22 2.26 1.51
C GLU A 47 -17.10 1.07 1.08
N THR A 48 -16.88 0.50 -0.11
CA THR A 48 -17.63 -0.70 -0.55
C THR A 48 -17.30 -1.95 0.27
N LEU A 49 -16.05 -2.09 0.74
CA LEU A 49 -15.64 -3.14 1.67
C LEU A 49 -16.32 -2.96 3.03
N GLU A 50 -16.32 -1.75 3.58
CA GLU A 50 -17.00 -1.45 4.85
C GLU A 50 -18.51 -1.68 4.79
N GLN A 51 -19.13 -1.39 3.63
CA GLN A 51 -20.55 -1.67 3.40
C GLN A 51 -20.86 -3.16 3.18
N GLY A 52 -19.84 -4.01 3.05
CA GLY A 52 -20.00 -5.43 2.73
C GLY A 52 -20.51 -5.68 1.31
N THR A 53 -20.36 -4.72 0.40
CA THR A 53 -20.71 -4.89 -1.02
C THR A 53 -19.72 -5.83 -1.71
N ILE A 54 -18.45 -5.74 -1.32
CA ILE A 54 -17.38 -6.66 -1.72
C ILE A 54 -16.70 -7.23 -0.47
N SER A 55 -16.15 -8.43 -0.61
CA SER A 55 -15.46 -9.14 0.49
C SER A 55 -13.97 -8.84 0.52
N ASP A 56 -13.39 -8.67 -0.66
CA ASP A 56 -11.97 -8.50 -0.89
C ASP A 56 -11.74 -7.67 -2.15
N TYR A 57 -10.58 -7.02 -2.20
CA TYR A 57 -10.07 -6.30 -3.35
C TYR A 57 -8.57 -6.48 -3.44
N GLN A 58 -8.05 -6.61 -4.65
CA GLN A 58 -6.62 -6.72 -4.90
C GLN A 58 -6.24 -5.83 -6.08
N GLN A 59 -5.13 -5.13 -5.94
CA GLN A 59 -4.51 -4.33 -6.98
C GLN A 59 -3.00 -4.58 -7.00
N SER A 60 -2.52 -5.04 -8.14
CA SER A 60 -1.08 -5.16 -8.41
C SER A 60 -0.59 -3.87 -9.07
N GLY A 61 0.35 -3.22 -8.41
CA GLY A 61 1.10 -2.08 -8.89
C GLY A 61 2.36 -2.48 -9.65
N LYS A 62 3.32 -1.57 -9.79
CA LYS A 62 4.63 -1.86 -10.41
C LYS A 62 5.54 -2.62 -9.45
N GLU A 63 5.70 -2.09 -8.25
CA GLU A 63 6.64 -2.63 -7.25
C GLU A 63 5.94 -3.24 -6.04
N PHE A 64 4.63 -3.06 -5.95
CA PHE A 64 3.87 -3.46 -4.77
C PHE A 64 2.50 -3.99 -5.19
N GLN A 65 1.95 -4.85 -4.35
CA GLN A 65 0.59 -5.37 -4.46
C GLN A 65 -0.18 -5.01 -3.20
N LEU A 66 -1.28 -4.31 -3.40
CA LEU A 66 -2.25 -3.98 -2.36
C LEU A 66 -3.35 -5.04 -2.34
N ARG A 67 -3.65 -5.54 -1.16
CA ARG A 67 -4.81 -6.39 -0.86
C ARG A 67 -5.60 -5.72 0.24
N LEU A 68 -6.91 -5.69 0.09
CA LEU A 68 -7.83 -5.21 1.11
C LEU A 68 -8.90 -6.25 1.33
N ASN A 69 -9.27 -6.45 2.57
CA ASN A 69 -10.47 -7.16 2.96
C ASN A 69 -11.27 -6.28 3.95
N GLN A 70 -12.36 -6.79 4.48
CA GLN A 70 -13.24 -6.03 5.38
C GLN A 70 -12.61 -5.71 6.75
N ASN A 71 -11.49 -6.36 7.10
CA ASN A 71 -10.84 -6.25 8.40
C ASN A 71 -9.50 -5.51 8.31
N GLU A 72 -8.68 -5.85 7.33
CA GLU A 72 -7.31 -5.38 7.20
C GLU A 72 -6.91 -5.14 5.74
N ILE A 73 -5.81 -4.42 5.58
CA ILE A 73 -5.11 -4.25 4.33
C ILE A 73 -3.73 -4.85 4.45
N GLU A 74 -3.20 -5.27 3.32
CA GLU A 74 -1.88 -5.84 3.20
C GLU A 74 -1.20 -5.25 1.96
N VAL A 75 -0.01 -4.72 2.15
CA VAL A 75 0.87 -4.27 1.08
C VAL A 75 2.06 -5.22 1.04
N VAL A 76 2.25 -5.83 -0.12
CA VAL A 76 3.34 -6.78 -0.38
C VAL A 76 4.22 -6.18 -1.46
N ALA A 77 5.51 -5.97 -1.21
CA ALA A 77 6.47 -5.65 -2.24
C ALA A 77 6.56 -6.83 -3.22
N LEU A 78 6.34 -6.55 -4.49
CA LEU A 78 6.62 -7.49 -5.56
C LEU A 78 8.14 -7.49 -5.72
N ALA A 79 8.81 -8.48 -5.13
CA ALA A 79 10.23 -8.69 -5.39
C ALA A 79 10.41 -8.75 -6.91
N LEU A 80 11.18 -7.81 -7.46
CA LEU A 80 11.63 -7.87 -8.84
C LEU A 80 12.20 -9.27 -9.04
N ASP A 81 11.56 -10.03 -9.94
CA ASP A 81 12.14 -11.20 -10.58
C ASP A 81 13.37 -10.70 -11.37
N LEU A 82 14.46 -10.45 -10.65
CA LEU A 82 15.78 -10.29 -11.21
C LEU A 82 16.14 -11.68 -11.70
N GLY A 83 15.82 -11.93 -12.97
CA GLY A 83 15.91 -13.23 -13.62
C GLY A 83 17.07 -14.08 -13.12
N PHE A 84 16.73 -15.09 -12.33
CA PHE A 84 17.53 -16.28 -12.18
C PHE A 84 16.78 -17.40 -12.91
N ASP A 85 17.06 -17.47 -14.21
CA ASP A 85 16.98 -18.72 -14.97
C ASP A 85 17.98 -19.68 -14.32
N ASP A 86 17.53 -20.43 -13.31
CA ASP A 86 17.91 -21.82 -12.99
C ASP A 86 17.21 -22.24 -11.70
N GLU A 87 16.38 -23.28 -11.79
CA GLU A 87 15.98 -24.20 -10.73
C GLU A 87 16.26 -23.77 -9.27
N LEU A 88 15.28 -23.16 -8.59
CA LEU A 88 15.32 -23.04 -7.13
C LEU A 88 14.00 -23.49 -6.47
N PRO A 89 14.09 -24.23 -5.35
CA PRO A 89 13.05 -25.13 -4.86
C PRO A 89 11.84 -24.39 -4.29
N GLU A 90 10.72 -25.10 -4.27
CA GLU A 90 9.55 -24.81 -3.43
C GLU A 90 10.05 -24.41 -2.02
N GLU A 91 9.63 -23.25 -1.51
CA GLU A 91 10.04 -22.63 -0.22
C GLU A 91 11.18 -21.58 -0.24
N THR A 92 11.19 -20.62 -1.18
CA THR A 92 11.89 -19.33 -0.97
C THR A 92 10.97 -18.33 -0.29
N ASN A 93 10.89 -18.42 1.03
CA ASN A 93 10.23 -17.41 1.88
C ASN A 93 11.09 -16.13 1.89
N LEU A 94 11.05 -15.34 0.82
CA LEU A 94 11.64 -13.99 0.72
C LEU A 94 10.77 -12.93 1.45
N TYR A 95 10.25 -13.29 2.62
CA TYR A 95 9.57 -12.34 3.50
C TYR A 95 10.63 -11.63 4.33
N ASP A 96 11.30 -10.68 3.70
CA ASP A 96 11.97 -9.63 4.45
C ASP A 96 10.88 -8.79 5.14
N GLU A 97 11.05 -8.49 6.43
CA GLU A 97 10.06 -7.78 7.26
C GLU A 97 9.76 -6.36 6.71
N GLU A 98 10.62 -5.83 5.83
CA GLU A 98 10.43 -4.53 5.16
C GLU A 98 9.64 -4.66 3.83
N SER A 99 9.44 -5.89 3.33
CA SER A 99 8.72 -6.20 2.08
C SER A 99 7.22 -6.45 2.28
N TYR A 100 6.75 -6.49 3.52
CA TYR A 100 5.34 -6.68 3.86
C TYR A 100 4.91 -5.69 4.93
N ALA A 101 3.72 -5.12 4.78
CA ALA A 101 3.09 -4.35 5.84
C ALA A 101 1.58 -4.55 5.80
N GLY A 102 0.98 -4.70 6.98
CA GLY A 102 -0.46 -4.80 7.15
C GLY A 102 -0.96 -3.83 8.21
N CYS A 103 -2.19 -3.35 8.04
CA CYS A 103 -2.88 -2.58 9.08
C CYS A 103 -4.39 -2.77 8.99
N GLY A 104 -5.13 -2.36 10.03
CA GLY A 104 -6.59 -2.41 9.99
C GLY A 104 -7.14 -1.53 8.86
N LEU A 105 -8.20 -2.00 8.20
CA LEU A 105 -8.95 -1.21 7.21
C LEU A 105 -9.33 0.21 7.72
N PRO A 106 -9.79 0.41 8.98
CA PRO A 106 -10.10 1.76 9.46
C PRO A 106 -8.86 2.66 9.58
N ASP A 107 -7.72 2.13 10.04
CA ASP A 107 -6.46 2.88 10.10
C ASP A 107 -5.99 3.28 8.70
N PHE A 108 -6.08 2.36 7.73
CA PHE A 108 -5.76 2.63 6.33
C PHE A 108 -6.68 3.70 5.74
N LYS A 109 -7.99 3.62 5.98
CA LYS A 109 -8.96 4.63 5.51
C LYS A 109 -8.61 6.02 6.02
N GLN A 110 -8.29 6.15 7.31
CA GLN A 110 -7.90 7.43 7.89
C GLN A 110 -6.62 7.98 7.25
N ALA A 111 -5.61 7.13 7.06
CA ALA A 111 -4.38 7.53 6.37
C ALA A 111 -4.64 7.94 4.91
N LEU A 112 -5.50 7.21 4.19
CA LEU A 112 -5.85 7.47 2.80
C LEU A 112 -6.57 8.81 2.62
N LEU A 113 -7.53 9.13 3.50
CA LEU A 113 -8.24 10.41 3.48
C LEU A 113 -7.32 11.59 3.84
N SER A 114 -6.43 11.39 4.82
CA SER A 114 -5.42 12.39 5.16
C SER A 114 -4.45 12.60 3.99
N TRP A 115 -4.03 11.55 3.29
CA TRP A 115 -3.18 11.63 2.11
C TRP A 115 -3.86 12.37 0.96
N GLN A 116 -5.12 12.03 0.68
CA GLN A 116 -5.93 12.72 -0.32
C GLN A 116 -5.94 14.23 -0.08
N SER A 117 -6.14 14.65 1.17
CA SER A 117 -6.17 16.06 1.56
C SER A 117 -4.79 16.72 1.48
N PHE A 118 -3.72 15.95 1.67
CA PHE A 118 -2.34 16.43 1.61
C PHE A 118 -1.86 16.67 0.17
N VAL A 119 -2.28 15.82 -0.77
CA VAL A 119 -1.90 15.90 -2.19
C VAL A 119 -2.92 16.61 -3.09
N ALA A 120 -3.98 17.18 -2.52
CA ALA A 120 -5.05 17.90 -3.23
C ALA A 120 -4.65 19.31 -3.70
#